data_AF-A0A0P7WW76-F1
#
_entry.id   AF-A0A0P7WW76-F1
#
_cell.length_a   1.000
_cell.length_b   1.000
_cell.length_c   1.000
_cell.angle_alpha   90.00
_cell.angle_beta   90.00
_cell.angle_gamma   90.00
#
_symmetry.space_group_name_H-M   'P 1'
#
loop_
_entity.id
_entity.type
_entity.pdbx_description
1 polymer ?
#
loop_
_entity_poly.entity_id
_entity_poly.type
_entity_poly.pdbx_seq_one_letter_code
_entity_poly.pdbx_strand_id
1 'polypeptide(L)'
;VNGFNLRETTHDEAIEVLRQTVQDVLLTVYRREACYNDVDLWDIFTLELDRESGQDLGLRVAGKRDDRGVFVSDIVEGGLVEMDGQLRKGDQILSVNGVDVRVSTEESVVALLKVSLGPSGNGQS
;
A
#
# COMPACT_ATOMS: atom_id res chain seq x y z
N VAL A 1 -25.95 -21.40 -6.05
CA VAL A 1 -27.09 -20.50 -6.38
C VAL A 1 -28.37 -21.28 -6.18
N ASN A 2 -29.24 -20.87 -5.25
CA ASN A 2 -30.51 -21.57 -4.99
C ASN A 2 -30.38 -23.10 -4.83
N GLY A 3 -29.32 -23.55 -4.12
CA GLY A 3 -29.00 -24.98 -3.94
C GLY A 3 -28.15 -25.62 -5.04
N PHE A 4 -27.97 -24.96 -6.19
CA PHE A 4 -27.12 -25.45 -7.28
C PHE A 4 -25.63 -25.12 -7.04
N ASN A 5 -24.76 -26.12 -7.16
CA ASN A 5 -23.31 -25.97 -6.99
C ASN A 5 -22.65 -25.61 -8.34
N LEU A 6 -22.14 -24.38 -8.44
CA LEU A 6 -21.49 -23.87 -9.64
C LEU A 6 -20.00 -24.26 -9.77
N ARG A 7 -19.44 -25.00 -8.80
CA ARG A 7 -18.00 -25.33 -8.79
C ARG A 7 -17.61 -26.33 -9.88
N GLU A 8 -18.55 -27.18 -10.30
CA GLU A 8 -18.31 -28.29 -11.25
C GLU A 8 -18.97 -28.06 -12.61
N THR A 9 -19.53 -26.87 -12.85
CA THR A 9 -20.24 -26.54 -14.08
C THR A 9 -19.38 -25.77 -15.06
N THR A 10 -19.69 -25.92 -16.35
CA THR A 10 -19.09 -25.11 -17.41
C THR A 10 -19.60 -23.65 -17.37
N HIS A 11 -18.90 -22.76 -18.07
CA HIS A 11 -19.23 -21.33 -18.06
C HIS A 11 -20.64 -21.05 -18.60
N ASP A 12 -21.04 -21.75 -19.66
CA ASP A 12 -22.35 -21.55 -20.30
C ASP A 12 -23.49 -22.08 -19.43
N GLU A 13 -23.31 -23.23 -18.77
CA GLU A 13 -24.28 -23.79 -17.82
C GLU A 13 -24.48 -22.88 -16.60
N ALA A 14 -23.39 -22.29 -16.08
CA ALA A 14 -23.47 -21.35 -14.97
C ALA A 14 -24.26 -20.08 -15.35
N ILE A 15 -24.10 -19.59 -16.59
CA ILE A 15 -24.86 -18.44 -17.11
C ILE A 15 -26.33 -18.79 -17.25
N GLU A 16 -26.66 -19.99 -17.73
CA GLU A 16 -28.06 -20.42 -17.88
C GLU A 16 -28.79 -20.49 -16.53
N VAL A 17 -28.14 -21.08 -15.52
CA VAL A 17 -28.67 -21.17 -14.15
C VAL A 17 -28.91 -19.77 -13.55
N LEU A 18 -28.01 -18.83 -13.81
CA LEU A 18 -28.15 -17.43 -13.37
C LEU A 18 -29.23 -16.65 -14.14
N ARG A 19 -29.47 -17.00 -15.42
CA ARG A 19 -30.50 -16.36 -16.26
C ARG A 19 -31.91 -16.89 -15.98
N GLN A 20 -32.05 -18.13 -15.52
CA GLN A 20 -33.33 -18.76 -15.23
C GLN A 20 -33.91 -18.41 -13.84
N THR A 21 -33.17 -17.75 -12.96
CA THR A 21 -33.70 -17.29 -11.66
C THR A 21 -34.54 -16.03 -11.83
N VAL A 22 -35.87 -16.19 -11.83
CA VAL A 22 -36.85 -15.11 -12.04
C VAL A 22 -37.40 -14.44 -10.77
N GLN A 23 -37.02 -14.89 -9.56
CA GLN A 23 -37.26 -14.23 -8.25
C GLN A 23 -36.14 -14.57 -7.25
N ASP A 24 -36.10 -13.86 -6.10
CA ASP A 24 -35.15 -13.90 -4.97
C ASP A 24 -33.99 -14.92 -5.08
N VAL A 25 -32.76 -14.40 -5.18
CA VAL A 25 -31.54 -15.19 -5.40
C VAL A 25 -30.75 -15.35 -4.10
N LEU A 26 -30.59 -16.59 -3.63
CA LEU A 26 -29.73 -16.94 -2.52
C LEU A 26 -28.34 -17.37 -3.01
N LEU A 27 -27.34 -16.54 -2.70
CA LEU A 27 -25.94 -16.76 -3.05
C LEU A 27 -25.13 -17.14 -1.79
N THR A 28 -24.53 -18.31 -1.81
CA THR A 28 -23.48 -18.69 -0.85
C THR A 28 -22.14 -18.53 -1.54
N VAL A 29 -21.47 -17.43 -1.25
CA VAL A 29 -20.17 -17.10 -1.83
C VAL A 29 -19.07 -17.40 -0.83
N TYR A 30 -18.05 -18.13 -1.25
CA TYR A 30 -16.79 -18.17 -0.52
C TYR A 30 -15.97 -16.97 -0.97
N ARG A 31 -15.96 -15.91 -0.17
CA ARG A 31 -14.97 -14.85 -0.29
C ARG A 31 -13.74 -15.33 0.46
N ARG A 32 -12.67 -15.66 -0.26
CA ARG A 32 -11.35 -15.69 0.37
C ARG A 32 -11.15 -14.32 0.98
N GLU A 33 -10.99 -14.25 2.29
CA GLU A 33 -10.58 -13.02 2.96
C GLU A 33 -9.28 -12.58 2.29
N ALA A 34 -9.36 -11.55 1.46
CA ALA A 34 -8.19 -10.94 0.85
C ALA A 34 -7.62 -9.90 1.82
N CYS A 35 -7.30 -10.33 3.03
CA CYS A 35 -6.51 -9.58 3.99
C CYS A 35 -6.25 -10.44 5.24
N TYR A 36 -5.06 -10.29 5.80
CA TYR A 36 -4.42 -11.09 6.86
C TYR A 36 -3.64 -12.30 6.34
N ASN A 37 -2.33 -12.10 6.29
CA ASN A 37 -1.23 -13.06 6.13
C ASN A 37 -0.49 -13.09 4.78
N ASP A 38 -0.66 -12.08 3.91
CA ASP A 38 0.48 -11.70 3.06
C ASP A 38 1.43 -10.75 3.80
N VAL A 39 0.94 -9.98 4.78
CA VAL A 39 1.75 -9.07 5.61
C VAL A 39 2.83 -9.77 6.44
N ASP A 40 2.70 -11.08 6.67
CA ASP A 40 3.70 -11.88 7.38
C ASP A 40 4.86 -12.37 6.49
N LEU A 41 4.88 -11.97 5.20
CA LEU A 41 5.95 -12.28 4.25
C LEU A 41 6.62 -11.02 3.66
N TRP A 42 6.23 -9.81 4.07
CA TRP A 42 6.95 -8.58 3.73
C TRP A 42 7.80 -8.19 4.94
N ASP A 43 9.11 -8.03 4.74
CA ASP A 43 9.99 -7.47 5.77
C ASP A 43 9.58 -6.01 6.03
N ILE A 44 8.78 -5.77 7.07
CA ILE A 44 8.47 -4.42 7.54
C ILE A 44 9.62 -3.96 8.42
N PHE A 45 10.23 -2.83 8.04
CA PHE A 45 11.27 -2.19 8.82
C PHE A 45 10.99 -0.69 8.95
N THR A 46 11.54 -0.09 10.00
CA THR A 46 11.53 1.36 10.21
C THR A 46 12.89 1.91 9.84
N LEU A 47 12.91 2.91 8.97
CA LEU A 47 14.11 3.62 8.56
C LEU A 47 14.12 5.02 9.19
N GLU A 48 15.16 5.30 9.98
CA GLU A 48 15.44 6.63 10.51
C GLU A 48 16.58 7.26 9.71
N LEU A 49 16.32 8.38 9.05
CA LEU A 49 17.31 9.13 8.27
C LEU A 49 17.61 10.44 8.96
N ASP A 50 18.88 10.66 9.30
CA ASP A 50 19.38 11.95 9.76
C ASP A 50 19.69 12.81 8.53
N ARG A 51 18.87 13.85 8.31
CA ARG A 51 19.09 14.80 7.21
C ARG A 51 19.70 16.07 7.75
N GLU A 52 20.77 16.53 7.12
CA GLU A 52 21.24 17.88 7.35
C GLU A 52 20.25 18.91 6.80
N SER A 53 20.29 20.13 7.33
CA SER A 53 19.41 21.21 6.88
C SER A 53 19.58 21.47 5.38
N GLY A 54 18.50 21.26 4.61
CA GLY A 54 18.50 21.42 3.15
C GLY A 54 18.93 20.18 2.35
N GLN A 55 19.20 19.05 3.01
CA GLN A 55 19.51 17.79 2.33
C GLN A 55 18.24 17.03 1.95
N ASP A 56 18.14 16.66 0.67
CA ASP A 56 17.06 15.80 0.18
C ASP A 56 17.31 14.35 0.60
N LEU A 57 16.23 13.59 0.82
CA LEU A 57 16.31 12.17 1.15
C LEU A 57 16.87 11.32 0.00
N GLY A 58 16.83 11.83 -1.24
CA GLY A 58 17.31 11.10 -2.40
C GLY A 58 16.43 9.92 -2.80
N LEU A 59 15.11 10.05 -2.66
CA LEU A 59 14.14 9.05 -3.13
C LEU A 59 13.05 9.70 -3.98
N ARG A 60 12.51 8.93 -4.92
CA ARG A 60 11.31 9.30 -5.68
C ARG A 60 10.18 8.35 -5.31
N VAL A 61 8.99 8.89 -5.23
CA VAL A 61 7.77 8.12 -4.98
C VAL A 61 6.84 8.19 -6.17
N ALA A 62 5.93 7.22 -6.28
CA ALA A 62 4.83 7.26 -7.23
C ALA A 62 3.56 6.65 -6.62
N GLY A 63 2.42 7.27 -6.88
CA GLY A 63 1.12 6.65 -6.67
C GLY A 63 0.79 5.65 -7.77
N LYS A 64 0.13 4.54 -7.43
CA LYS A 64 -0.45 3.64 -8.43
C LYS A 64 -1.81 4.17 -8.90
N ARG A 65 -2.10 3.99 -10.19
CA ARG A 65 -3.29 4.57 -10.86
C ARG A 65 -4.62 4.00 -10.35
N ASP A 66 -4.63 2.75 -9.87
CA ASP A 66 -5.81 2.03 -9.40
C ASP A 66 -5.68 1.50 -7.95
N ASP A 67 -4.50 1.62 -7.33
CA ASP A 67 -4.24 1.15 -5.96
C ASP A 67 -4.05 2.36 -5.03
N ARG A 68 -4.78 2.35 -3.91
CA ARG A 68 -4.48 3.23 -2.77
C ARG A 68 -3.06 2.90 -2.26
N GLY A 69 -2.22 3.91 -2.10
CA GLY A 69 -0.86 3.77 -1.55
C GLY A 69 0.24 4.36 -2.44
N VAL A 70 1.40 4.54 -1.83
CA VAL A 70 2.58 5.20 -2.43
C VAL A 70 3.79 4.28 -2.34
N PHE A 71 4.55 4.19 -3.43
CA PHE A 71 5.68 3.28 -3.57
C PHE A 71 6.95 4.03 -3.97
N VAL A 72 8.12 3.48 -3.63
CA VAL A 72 9.42 3.98 -4.09
C VAL A 72 9.56 3.68 -5.59
N SER A 73 9.60 4.74 -6.40
CA SER A 73 9.73 4.64 -7.85
C SER A 73 11.19 4.67 -8.31
N ASP A 74 12.05 5.32 -7.53
CA ASP A 74 13.47 5.48 -7.83
C ASP A 74 14.28 5.85 -6.57
N ILE A 75 15.58 5.54 -6.59
CA ILE A 75 16.54 5.95 -5.57
C ILE A 75 17.62 6.77 -6.26
N VAL A 76 17.95 7.93 -5.69
CA VAL A 76 18.92 8.86 -6.24
C VAL A 76 20.33 8.45 -5.82
N GLU A 77 21.22 8.32 -6.81
CA GLU A 77 22.64 8.02 -6.60
C GLU A 77 23.31 9.11 -5.74
N GLY A 78 24.05 8.68 -4.72
CA GLY A 78 24.68 9.53 -3.70
C GLY A 78 23.70 10.15 -2.69
N GLY A 79 22.42 9.76 -2.72
CA GLY A 79 21.40 10.22 -1.77
C GLY A 79 21.43 9.50 -0.42
N LEU A 80 20.83 10.10 0.61
CA LEU A 80 20.75 9.51 1.95
C LEU A 80 20.15 8.10 1.95
N VAL A 81 19.07 7.93 1.18
CA VAL A 81 18.38 6.64 1.05
C VAL A 81 19.26 5.58 0.38
N GLU A 82 20.09 5.95 -0.60
CA GLU A 82 21.03 5.02 -1.21
C GLU A 82 22.17 4.65 -0.24
N MET A 83 22.69 5.63 0.49
CA MET A 83 23.77 5.42 1.46
C MET A 83 23.38 4.51 2.62
N ASP A 84 22.12 4.59 3.07
CA ASP A 84 21.56 3.65 4.04
C ASP A 84 21.34 2.25 3.44
N GLY A 85 20.83 2.19 2.20
CA GLY A 85 20.76 0.97 1.41
C GLY A 85 19.65 -0.02 1.80
N GLN A 86 18.80 0.30 2.78
CA GLN A 86 17.70 -0.58 3.18
C GLN A 86 16.50 -0.47 2.23
N LEU A 87 16.14 0.74 1.82
CA LEU A 87 15.03 0.97 0.88
C LEU A 87 15.42 0.58 -0.55
N ARG A 88 14.43 0.09 -1.30
CA ARG A 88 14.56 -0.35 -2.69
C ARG A 88 13.38 0.13 -3.52
N LYS A 89 13.61 0.19 -4.83
CA LYS A 89 12.54 0.43 -5.80
C LYS A 89 11.46 -0.65 -5.68
N GLY A 90 10.20 -0.23 -5.54
CA GLY A 90 9.05 -1.11 -5.36
C GLY A 90 8.55 -1.19 -3.91
N ASP A 91 9.32 -0.71 -2.93
CA ASP A 91 8.89 -0.70 -1.54
C ASP A 91 7.69 0.22 -1.33
N GLN A 92 6.74 -0.21 -0.49
CA GLN A 92 5.57 0.58 -0.14
C GLN A 92 5.84 1.43 1.09
N ILE A 93 5.51 2.73 1.01
CA ILE A 93 5.56 3.61 2.17
C ILE A 93 4.26 3.41 2.96
N LEU A 94 4.39 2.88 4.18
CA LEU A 94 3.27 2.64 5.08
C LEU A 94 3.01 3.82 6.00
N SER A 95 4.07 4.50 6.47
CA SER A 95 3.96 5.67 7.34
C SER A 95 5.12 6.65 7.16
N VAL A 96 4.89 7.93 7.40
CA VAL A 96 5.92 8.98 7.43
C VAL A 96 5.76 9.78 8.74
N ASN A 97 6.81 9.84 9.56
CA ASN A 97 6.81 10.54 10.86
C ASN A 97 5.62 10.15 11.77
N GLY A 98 5.26 8.87 11.79
CA GLY A 98 4.11 8.34 12.56
C GLY A 98 2.73 8.57 11.95
N VAL A 99 2.64 9.25 10.80
CA VAL A 99 1.39 9.40 10.03
C VAL A 99 1.23 8.20 9.10
N ASP A 100 0.12 7.47 9.22
CA ASP A 100 -0.25 6.38 8.30
C ASP A 100 -0.60 6.93 6.92
N VAL A 101 0.05 6.42 5.88
CA VAL A 101 -0.11 6.87 4.49
C VAL A 101 -0.55 5.76 3.54
N ARG A 102 -0.97 4.60 4.05
CA ARG A 102 -1.37 3.43 3.23
C ARG A 102 -2.48 3.73 2.22
N VAL A 103 -3.30 4.74 2.49
CA VAL A 103 -4.40 5.18 1.62
C VAL A 103 -4.27 6.63 1.13
N SER A 104 -3.11 7.24 1.33
CA SER A 104 -2.84 8.63 0.95
C SER A 104 -2.45 8.75 -0.53
N THR A 105 -2.58 9.98 -1.06
CA THR A 105 -2.12 10.31 -2.41
C THR A 105 -0.61 10.56 -2.43
N GLU A 106 -0.02 10.47 -3.62
CA GLU A 106 1.40 10.78 -3.83
C GLU A 106 1.76 12.17 -3.32
N GLU A 107 0.96 13.18 -3.64
CA GLU A 107 1.20 14.57 -3.24
C GLU A 107 1.24 14.72 -1.72
N SER A 108 0.37 14.01 -1.01
CA SER A 108 0.31 14.03 0.45
C SER A 108 1.57 13.44 1.07
N VAL A 109 2.05 12.31 0.52
CA VAL A 109 3.28 11.66 0.99
C VAL A 109 4.52 12.50 0.65
N VAL A 110 4.58 13.07 -0.55
CA VAL A 110 5.67 13.99 -0.94
C VAL A 110 5.73 15.20 0.00
N ALA A 111 4.58 15.76 0.38
CA ALA A 111 4.54 16.85 1.35
C ALA A 111 5.10 16.41 2.72
N LEU A 112 4.70 15.25 3.23
CA LEU A 112 5.19 14.72 4.51
C LEU A 112 6.70 14.44 4.50
N LEU A 113 7.24 13.89 3.42
CA LEU A 113 8.67 13.64 3.27
C LEU A 113 9.49 14.95 3.23
N LYS A 114 8.95 15.99 2.60
CA LYS A 114 9.57 17.32 2.55
C LYS A 114 9.56 18.03 3.90
N VAL A 115 8.62 17.74 4.78
CA VAL A 115 8.55 18.38 6.10
C VAL A 115 9.75 17.96 6.96
N SER A 116 10.74 18.86 6.96
CA SER A 116 11.53 19.32 8.11
C SER A 116 10.78 19.29 9.43
N LEU A 117 10.60 18.16 10.12
CA LEU A 117 10.52 18.24 11.58
C LEU A 117 11.92 18.65 12.07
N GLY A 118 12.19 19.97 12.00
CA GLY A 118 13.30 20.58 12.72
C GLY A 118 13.16 20.30 14.21
N PRO A 119 14.27 20.37 14.96
CA PRO A 119 14.36 19.79 16.29
C PRO A 119 13.24 20.33 17.16
N SER A 120 12.52 19.42 17.84
CA SER A 120 11.69 19.75 18.99
C SER A 120 12.59 20.42 20.02
N GLY A 121 12.75 21.73 19.90
CA GLY A 121 13.18 22.59 20.97
C GLY A 121 12.10 22.54 22.04
N ASN A 122 12.29 21.68 23.02
CA ASN A 122 11.69 21.86 24.34
C ASN A 122 12.81 21.73 25.36
N GLY A 123 13.48 22.86 25.56
CA GLY A 123 14.03 23.16 26.87
C GLY A 123 12.87 23.16 27.88
N GLN A 124 13.01 22.33 28.91
CA GLN A 124 12.42 22.65 30.20
C GLN A 124 13.58 22.73 31.20
N SER A 125 13.78 23.97 31.65
CA SER A 125 14.42 24.30 32.94
C SER A 125 13.57 23.81 34.10
#